data_AF-A0A4R7NQA4-F1
#
_entry.id   AF-A0A4R7NQA4-F1
#
_cell.length_a   1.000
_cell.length_b   1.000
_cell.length_c   1.000
_cell.angle_alpha   90.00
_cell.angle_beta   90.00
_cell.angle_gamma   90.00
#
_symmetry.space_group_name_H-M   'P 1'
#
loop_
_entity.id
_entity.type
_entity.pdbx_description
1 polymer ?
#
loop_
_entity_poly.entity_id
_entity_poly.type
_entity_poly.pdbx_seq_one_letter_code
_entity_poly.pdbx_strand_id
1 'polypeptide(L)'
;MNSTANNVTNLAPHKDAHNIAAGRLLRDRWENRVNALGNCIEHLIVDHDMTEANAELVAIQAYADLESTNQVARIDIDACTSHVVVLRTEGGRPVVFTVTDLMHVLTQARQEERAVVVDRERRRPVVLEY
;
A
#
# COMPACT_ATOMS: atom_id res chain seq x y z
N MET A 1 -33.35 13.73 35.23
CA MET A 1 -33.71 12.57 34.41
C MET A 1 -32.98 12.71 33.08
N ASN A 2 -32.09 11.74 32.81
CA ASN A 2 -31.50 11.23 31.56
C ASN A 2 -31.38 12.19 30.35
N SER A 3 -30.25 12.26 29.64
CA SER A 3 -29.47 11.12 29.16
C SER A 3 -28.07 11.58 28.75
N THR A 4 -27.04 10.93 29.30
CA THR A 4 -25.68 10.93 28.75
C THR A 4 -25.68 10.11 27.46
N ALA A 5 -25.78 10.79 26.32
CA ALA A 5 -25.46 10.18 25.04
C ALA A 5 -23.94 9.96 24.99
N ASN A 6 -23.52 8.73 25.31
CA ASN A 6 -22.19 8.25 24.99
C ASN A 6 -22.04 8.30 23.47
N ASN A 7 -21.37 9.34 22.95
CA ASN A 7 -20.80 9.32 21.61
C ASN A 7 -19.69 8.26 21.62
N VAL A 8 -20.09 7.00 21.44
CA VAL A 8 -19.16 5.94 21.05
C VAL A 8 -18.74 6.31 19.63
N THR A 9 -17.61 7.01 19.52
CA THR A 9 -16.94 7.24 18.25
C THR A 9 -16.72 5.87 17.64
N ASN A 10 -17.54 5.52 16.65
CA ASN A 10 -17.41 4.28 15.90
C ASN A 10 -15.98 4.28 15.35
N LEU A 11 -15.12 3.41 15.89
CA LEU A 11 -13.75 3.23 15.38
C LEU A 11 -13.90 2.93 13.89
N ALA A 12 -13.42 3.86 13.06
CA ALA A 12 -13.66 3.86 11.63
C ALA A 12 -13.41 2.45 11.03
N PRO A 13 -14.34 1.90 10.21
CA PRO A 13 -14.22 0.55 9.62
C PRO A 13 -12.88 0.30 8.90
N HIS A 14 -12.23 1.36 8.42
CA HIS A 14 -10.93 1.32 7.77
C HIS A 14 -9.81 0.78 8.67
N LYS A 15 -9.91 0.95 9.99
CA LYS A 15 -8.89 0.45 10.92
C LYS A 15 -8.97 -1.07 11.12
N ASP A 16 -10.13 -1.68 10.94
CA ASP A 16 -10.26 -3.14 11.05
C ASP A 16 -9.68 -3.82 9.81
N ALA A 17 -10.11 -3.38 8.62
CA ALA A 17 -9.61 -3.83 7.33
C ALA A 17 -8.08 -3.76 7.23
N HIS A 18 -7.51 -2.62 7.60
CA HIS A 18 -6.07 -2.40 7.55
C HIS A 18 -5.33 -3.29 8.55
N ASN A 19 -5.85 -3.47 9.77
CA ASN A 19 -5.24 -4.36 10.76
C ASN A 19 -5.30 -5.84 10.34
N ILE A 20 -6.41 -6.26 9.73
CA ILE A 20 -6.55 -7.61 9.15
C ILE A 20 -5.49 -7.82 8.07
N ALA A 21 -5.34 -6.84 7.15
CA ALA A 21 -4.35 -6.88 6.09
C ALA A 21 -2.92 -6.93 6.64
N ALA A 22 -2.57 -6.04 7.59
CA ALA A 22 -1.26 -6.02 8.23
C ALA A 22 -0.96 -7.35 8.95
N GLY A 23 -1.96 -7.91 9.65
CA GLY A 23 -1.84 -9.22 10.30
C GLY A 23 -1.61 -10.36 9.30
N ARG A 24 -2.24 -10.32 8.13
CA ARG A 24 -2.00 -11.30 7.05
C ARG A 24 -0.62 -11.14 6.44
N LEU A 25 -0.22 -9.92 6.12
CA LEU A 25 1.09 -9.61 5.54
C LEU A 25 2.25 -10.00 6.49
N LEU A 26 2.07 -9.84 7.80
CA LEU A 26 3.05 -10.31 8.78
C LEU A 26 3.21 -11.84 8.80
N ARG A 27 2.15 -12.60 8.52
CA ARG A 27 2.23 -14.07 8.37
C ARG A 27 2.99 -14.45 7.11
N ASP A 28 2.74 -13.73 6.01
CA ASP A 28 3.33 -13.99 4.69
C ASP A 28 4.64 -13.22 4.46
N ARG A 29 5.25 -12.64 5.50
CA ARG A 29 6.45 -11.77 5.40
C ARG A 29 7.69 -12.44 4.82
N TRP A 30 7.69 -13.76 4.76
CA TRP A 30 8.79 -14.57 4.22
C TRP A 30 8.63 -14.84 2.72
N GLU A 31 7.44 -14.58 2.17
CA GLU A 31 7.16 -14.64 0.74
C GLU A 31 7.74 -13.41 0.03
N ASN A 32 7.87 -13.51 -1.30
CA ASN A 32 8.14 -12.32 -2.12
C ASN A 32 6.94 -11.35 -2.09
N ARG A 33 7.17 -10.09 -2.48
CA ARG A 33 6.15 -9.03 -2.38
C ARG A 33 4.90 -9.36 -3.20
N VAL A 34 5.07 -9.90 -4.40
CA VAL A 34 3.96 -10.34 -5.27
C VAL A 34 3.06 -11.34 -4.55
N ASN A 35 3.63 -12.41 -3.99
CA ASN A 35 2.90 -13.46 -3.29
C ASN A 35 2.24 -12.92 -2.03
N ALA A 36 2.96 -12.16 -1.20
CA ALA A 36 2.42 -11.60 0.04
C ALA A 36 1.21 -10.69 -0.23
N LEU A 37 1.30 -9.82 -1.24
CA LEU A 37 0.17 -8.97 -1.65
C LEU A 37 -0.96 -9.79 -2.27
N GLY A 38 -0.67 -10.73 -3.16
CA GLY A 38 -1.67 -11.59 -3.80
C GLY A 38 -2.50 -12.36 -2.79
N ASN A 39 -1.83 -13.01 -1.83
CA ASN A 39 -2.44 -13.76 -0.73
C ASN A 39 -3.26 -12.85 0.20
N CYS A 40 -2.77 -11.63 0.48
CA CYS A 40 -3.48 -10.67 1.32
C CYS A 40 -4.77 -10.19 0.65
N ILE A 41 -4.71 -9.81 -0.63
CA ILE A 41 -5.90 -9.34 -1.36
C ILE A 41 -6.91 -10.48 -1.49
N GLU A 42 -6.47 -11.71 -1.79
CA GLU A 42 -7.36 -12.87 -1.81
C GLU A 42 -8.03 -13.11 -0.45
N HIS A 43 -7.27 -13.06 0.64
CA HIS A 43 -7.79 -13.19 2.00
C HIS A 43 -8.87 -12.14 2.31
N LEU A 44 -8.63 -10.88 1.95
CA LEU A 44 -9.59 -9.79 2.17
C LEU A 44 -10.89 -9.97 1.35
N ILE A 45 -10.79 -10.50 0.13
CA ILE A 45 -11.96 -10.75 -0.72
C ILE A 45 -12.75 -11.96 -0.20
N VAL A 46 -12.08 -13.10 0.00
CA VAL A 46 -12.75 -14.38 0.27
C VAL A 46 -13.24 -14.47 1.71
N ASP A 47 -12.42 -14.06 2.67
CA ASP A 47 -12.70 -14.28 4.09
C ASP A 47 -13.38 -13.07 4.76
N HIS A 48 -13.34 -11.90 4.11
CA HIS A 48 -13.88 -10.65 4.67
C HIS A 48 -14.84 -9.90 3.72
N ASP A 49 -15.27 -10.55 2.63
CA ASP A 49 -16.29 -10.06 1.68
C ASP A 49 -16.02 -8.64 1.14
N MET A 50 -14.73 -8.30 0.95
CA MET A 50 -14.35 -7.01 0.39
C MET A 50 -14.49 -7.00 -1.12
N THR A 51 -14.90 -5.84 -1.65
CA THR A 51 -14.74 -5.59 -3.09
C THR A 51 -13.27 -5.62 -3.46
N GLU A 52 -12.97 -6.11 -4.67
CA GLU A 52 -11.60 -6.24 -5.16
C GLU A 52 -10.82 -4.92 -5.10
N ALA A 53 -11.42 -3.82 -5.56
CA ALA A 53 -10.79 -2.50 -5.53
C ALA A 53 -10.46 -2.02 -4.10
N ASN A 54 -11.31 -2.33 -3.11
CA ASN A 54 -11.04 -1.96 -1.73
C ASN A 54 -9.97 -2.86 -1.10
N ALA A 55 -10.02 -4.17 -1.37
CA ALA A 55 -9.02 -5.13 -0.90
C ALA A 55 -7.62 -4.79 -1.44
N GLU A 56 -7.51 -4.44 -2.72
CA GLU A 56 -6.26 -3.99 -3.34
C GLU A 56 -5.70 -2.75 -2.64
N LEU A 57 -6.51 -1.72 -2.48
CA LEU A 57 -6.09 -0.47 -1.84
C LEU A 57 -5.63 -0.71 -0.40
N VAL A 58 -6.41 -1.44 0.39
CA VAL A 58 -6.09 -1.74 1.79
C VAL A 58 -4.81 -2.57 1.90
N ALA A 59 -4.64 -3.59 1.06
CA ALA A 59 -3.44 -4.42 1.06
C ALA A 59 -2.18 -3.62 0.72
N ILE A 60 -2.24 -2.75 -0.30
CA ILE A 60 -1.11 -1.87 -0.68
C ILE A 60 -0.76 -0.92 0.46
N GLN A 61 -1.76 -0.28 1.08
CA GLN A 61 -1.54 0.64 2.20
C GLN A 61 -0.91 -0.07 3.40
N ALA A 62 -1.46 -1.23 3.80
CA ALA A 62 -0.92 -2.02 4.90
C ALA A 62 0.50 -2.52 4.62
N TYR A 63 0.80 -2.90 3.37
CA TYR A 63 2.15 -3.29 2.98
C TYR A 63 3.12 -2.12 3.05
N ALA A 64 2.74 -0.95 2.54
CA ALA A 64 3.57 0.26 2.60
C ALA A 64 3.89 0.65 4.04
N ASP A 65 2.90 0.58 4.94
CA ASP A 65 3.11 0.89 6.37
C ASP A 65 4.09 -0.10 7.01
N LEU A 66 3.97 -1.41 6.73
CA LEU A 66 4.91 -2.43 7.21
C LEU A 66 6.32 -2.22 6.65
N GLU A 67 6.47 -1.98 5.36
CA GLU A 67 7.76 -1.74 4.71
C GLU A 67 8.44 -0.47 5.25
N SER A 68 7.65 0.58 5.50
CA SER A 68 8.13 1.86 6.01
C SER A 68 8.78 1.79 7.39
N THR A 69 8.46 0.76 8.20
CA THR A 69 9.04 0.61 9.55
C THR A 69 10.57 0.54 9.55
N ASN A 70 11.18 0.15 8.43
CA ASN A 70 12.63 0.07 8.26
C ASN A 70 13.19 1.21 7.38
N GLN A 71 12.36 2.18 6.97
CA GLN A 71 12.76 3.26 6.07
C GLN A 71 12.83 4.60 6.80
N VAL A 72 13.98 5.28 6.66
CA VAL A 72 14.14 6.67 7.10
C VAL A 72 13.55 7.64 6.07
N ALA A 73 13.48 7.21 4.81
CA ALA A 73 12.91 7.99 3.74
C ALA A 73 11.37 7.97 3.80
N ARG A 74 10.73 9.08 3.42
CA ARG A 74 9.26 9.21 3.45
C ARG A 74 8.73 10.12 2.36
N ILE A 75 7.51 9.84 1.91
CA ILE A 75 6.79 10.75 1.03
C ILE A 75 6.25 11.93 1.86
N ASP A 76 6.56 13.15 1.42
CA ASP A 76 6.06 14.39 2.01
C ASP A 76 4.70 14.73 1.39
N ILE A 77 3.63 14.19 1.98
CA ILE A 77 2.26 14.29 1.45
C ILE A 77 1.83 15.75 1.28
N ASP A 78 2.21 16.63 2.20
CA ASP A 78 1.86 18.06 2.16
C ASP A 78 2.55 18.80 0.99
N ALA A 79 3.68 18.26 0.51
CA ALA A 79 4.40 18.80 -0.64
C ALA A 79 4.04 18.10 -1.97
N CYS A 80 3.22 17.03 -1.93
CA CYS A 80 2.82 16.28 -3.11
C CYS A 80 1.60 16.90 -3.82
N THR A 81 1.47 16.60 -5.11
CA THR A 81 0.26 16.86 -5.89
C THR A 81 -0.05 15.62 -6.73
N SER A 82 -1.14 15.64 -7.50
CA SER A 82 -1.44 14.58 -8.46
C SER A 82 -0.40 14.43 -9.58
N HIS A 83 0.53 15.38 -9.73
CA HIS A 83 1.54 15.38 -10.80
C HIS A 83 2.99 15.29 -10.27
N VAL A 84 3.19 15.40 -8.96
CA VAL A 84 4.51 15.47 -8.32
C VAL A 84 4.49 14.73 -6.99
N VAL A 85 5.44 13.82 -6.81
CA VAL A 85 5.74 13.14 -5.54
C VAL A 85 7.05 13.68 -4.98
N VAL A 86 7.05 14.11 -3.73
CA VAL A 86 8.24 14.58 -3.01
C VAL A 86 8.68 13.53 -2.01
N LEU A 87 9.85 12.94 -2.22
CA LEU A 87 10.51 12.01 -1.31
C LEU A 87 11.52 12.77 -0.44
N ARG A 88 11.44 12.62 0.88
CA ARG A 88 12.46 13.09 1.82
C ARG A 88 13.40 11.92 2.12
N THR A 89 14.67 12.05 1.77
CA THR A 89 15.68 11.02 2.07
C THR A 89 16.23 11.17 3.48
N GLU A 90 17.09 10.24 3.90
CA GLU A 90 17.96 10.43 5.06
C GLU A 90 18.75 11.76 4.88
N GLY A 91 18.58 12.68 5.84
CA GLY A 91 19.09 14.06 5.76
C GLY A 91 18.08 15.13 5.34
N GLY A 92 16.82 14.77 5.04
CA GLY A 92 15.72 15.72 4.79
C GLY A 92 15.75 16.42 3.44
N ARG A 93 16.73 16.11 2.58
CA ARG A 93 16.82 16.63 1.21
C ARG A 93 15.59 16.17 0.42
N PRO A 94 14.84 17.10 -0.21
CA PRO A 94 13.74 16.73 -1.08
C PRO A 94 14.28 16.19 -2.41
N VAL A 95 13.76 15.04 -2.82
CA VAL A 95 13.88 14.48 -4.16
C VAL A 95 12.49 14.53 -4.79
N VAL A 96 12.41 15.06 -6.01
CA VAL A 96 11.14 15.31 -6.70
C VAL A 96 11.00 14.30 -7.83
N PHE A 97 9.84 13.64 -7.89
CA PHE A 97 9.46 12.76 -8.98
C PHE A 97 8.21 13.30 -9.64
N THR A 98 8.30 13.66 -10.91
CA THR A 98 7.12 13.92 -11.75
C THR A 98 6.50 12.60 -12.21
N VAL A 99 5.27 12.65 -12.74
CA VAL A 99 4.65 11.49 -13.40
C VAL A 99 5.56 10.92 -14.50
N THR A 100 6.22 11.77 -15.28
CA THR A 100 7.18 11.33 -16.31
C THR A 100 8.34 10.55 -15.73
N ASP A 101 8.91 11.01 -14.61
CA ASP A 101 10.02 10.32 -13.94
C ASP A 101 9.59 8.93 -13.43
N LEU A 102 8.40 8.85 -12.81
CA LEU A 102 7.86 7.58 -12.34
C LEU A 102 7.55 6.62 -13.49
N MET A 103 7.07 7.12 -14.64
CA MET A 103 6.86 6.32 -15.84
C MET A 103 8.17 5.80 -16.44
N HIS A 104 9.25 6.60 -16.39
CA HIS A 104 10.58 6.14 -16.77
C HIS A 104 11.10 5.04 -15.83
N VAL A 105 10.96 5.21 -14.51
CA VAL A 105 11.31 4.17 -13.52
C VAL A 105 10.55 2.87 -13.80
N LEU A 106 9.24 2.96 -14.05
CA LEU A 106 8.42 1.79 -14.41
C LEU A 106 8.89 1.14 -15.72
N THR A 107 9.23 1.96 -16.73
CA THR A 107 9.68 1.46 -18.04
C THR A 107 11.01 0.73 -17.93
N GLN A 108 11.95 1.31 -17.18
CA GLN A 108 13.24 0.67 -16.89
C GLN A 108 13.04 -0.65 -16.13
N ALA A 109 12.20 -0.66 -15.08
CA ALA A 109 11.94 -1.88 -14.33
C ALA A 109 11.27 -2.99 -15.17
N ARG A 110 10.45 -2.63 -16.18
CA ARG A 110 9.90 -3.60 -17.15
C ARG A 110 10.98 -4.18 -18.04
N GLN A 111 11.91 -3.36 -18.52
CA GLN A 111 13.04 -3.81 -19.35
C GLN A 111 13.97 -4.75 -18.57
N GLU A 112 14.07 -4.54 -17.27
CA GLU A 112 14.85 -5.38 -16.34
C GLU A 112 14.04 -6.55 -15.76
N GLU A 113 12.82 -6.80 -16.24
CA GLU A 113 11.91 -7.87 -15.77
C GLU A 113 11.53 -7.81 -14.28
N ARG A 114 11.76 -6.67 -13.62
CA ARG A 114 11.46 -6.43 -12.20
C ARG A 114 10.04 -5.92 -11.95
N ALA A 115 9.36 -5.42 -12.98
CA ALA A 115 7.97 -4.97 -12.87
C ALA A 115 7.01 -6.16 -13.00
N VAL A 116 6.49 -6.64 -11.86
CA VAL A 116 5.64 -7.83 -11.79
C VAL A 116 4.20 -7.42 -11.48
N VAL A 117 3.25 -8.01 -12.20
CA VAL A 117 1.82 -7.84 -11.94
C VAL A 117 1.42 -8.81 -10.84
N VAL A 118 0.82 -8.31 -9.75
CA VAL A 118 0.38 -9.15 -8.62
C VAL A 118 -0.63 -10.22 -9.07
N ASP A 119 -1.46 -9.90 -10.06
CA ASP A 119 -2.29 -10.87 -10.80
C ASP A 119 -2.61 -10.31 -12.20
N ARG A 120 -2.26 -11.06 -13.24
CA ARG A 120 -2.43 -10.64 -14.64
C ARG A 120 -3.88 -10.72 -15.12
N GLU A 121 -4.70 -11.61 -14.57
CA GLU A 121 -6.07 -11.82 -15.04
C GLU A 121 -7.01 -10.73 -14.53
N ARG A 122 -6.72 -10.16 -13.37
CA ARG A 122 -7.59 -9.19 -12.68
C ARG A 122 -7.13 -7.74 -12.74
N ARG A 123 -6.10 -7.43 -13.55
CA ARG A 123 -5.49 -6.09 -13.68
C ARG A 123 -5.01 -5.53 -12.32
N ARG A 124 -4.56 -6.42 -11.44
CA ARG A 124 -4.06 -6.07 -10.11
C ARG A 124 -2.80 -5.21 -10.18
N PRO A 125 -2.43 -4.56 -9.06
CA PRO A 125 -1.30 -3.63 -9.00
C PRO A 125 0.01 -4.21 -9.59
N VAL A 126 0.82 -3.33 -10.16
CA VAL A 126 2.20 -3.65 -10.55
C VAL A 126 3.12 -3.28 -9.41
N VAL A 127 3.99 -4.20 -9.03
CA VAL A 127 5.04 -3.98 -8.03
C VAL A 127 6.41 -4.14 -8.66
N LEU A 128 7.41 -3.47 -8.08
CA LEU A 128 8.80 -3.58 -8.51
C LEU A 128 9.57 -4.48 -7.54
N GLU A 129 10.03 -5.64 -7.99
CA GLU A 129 10.90 -6.53 -7.23
C GLU A 129 12.35 -6.03 -7.26
N TYR A 130 13.11 -6.29 -6.19
CA TYR A 130 14.52 -5.89 -6.02
C TYR A 130 15.32 -6.92 -5.23
#